data_AF-A0A1Q7S3E9-F1
#
_entry.id   AF-A0A1Q7S3E9-F1
#
_cell.length_a   1.000
_cell.length_b   1.000
_cell.length_c   1.000
_cell.angle_alpha   90.00
_cell.angle_beta   90.00
_cell.angle_gamma   90.00
#
_symmetry.space_group_name_H-M   'P 1'
#
loop_
_entity.id
_entity.type
_entity.pdbx_description
1 polymer ?
#
loop_
_entity_poly.entity_id
_entity_poly.type
_entity_poly.pdbx_seq_one_letter_code
_entity_poly.pdbx_strand_id
1 'polypeptide(L)'
;MLVVAFVIRGFKEFGDTSRKALIIGYCEPARCGQMVGAYYLVRDLVVSVGAIFGAYLWNVNPNVNFLGATALGIVGTIFYIKTIRDQREEALEDIKEEISRRRFR
;
A
#
# COMPACT_ATOMS: atom_id res chain seq x y z
N MET A 1 -23.15 -1.23 -17.22
CA MET A 1 -22.80 -1.12 -15.78
C MET A 1 -21.91 -2.27 -15.30
N LEU A 2 -22.26 -3.54 -15.52
CA LEU A 2 -21.43 -4.68 -15.08
C LEU A 2 -20.02 -4.73 -15.68
N VAL A 3 -19.84 -4.31 -16.94
CA VAL A 3 -18.51 -4.23 -17.58
C VAL A 3 -17.59 -3.26 -16.84
N VAL A 4 -18.10 -2.10 -16.42
CA VAL A 4 -17.32 -1.11 -15.66
C VAL A 4 -16.95 -1.66 -14.28
N ALA A 5 -17.90 -2.29 -13.58
CA ALA A 5 -17.64 -2.92 -12.29
C ALA A 5 -16.62 -4.08 -12.40
N PHE A 6 -16.67 -4.87 -13.48
CA PHE A 6 -15.71 -5.93 -13.77
C PHE A 6 -14.31 -5.37 -14.00
N VAL A 7 -14.18 -4.31 -14.81
CA VAL A 7 -12.90 -3.65 -15.07
C VAL A 7 -12.31 -3.09 -13.76
N ILE A 8 -13.11 -2.38 -12.95
CA ILE A 8 -12.66 -1.84 -11.66
C ILE A 8 -12.22 -2.98 -10.71
N ARG A 9 -12.97 -4.07 -10.64
CA ARG A 9 -12.62 -5.22 -9.81
C ARG A 9 -11.38 -5.94 -10.33
N GLY A 10 -11.20 -6.03 -11.63
CA GLY A 10 -9.97 -6.54 -12.26
C GLY A 10 -8.74 -5.73 -11.86
N PHE A 11 -8.83 -4.39 -11.84
CA PHE A 11 -7.74 -3.52 -11.37
C PHE A 11 -7.33 -3.76 -9.91
N LYS A 12 -8.28 -4.11 -9.04
CA LYS A 12 -7.99 -4.46 -7.65
C LYS A 12 -7.10 -5.71 -7.54
N GLU A 13 -7.28 -6.68 -8.44
CA GLU A 13 -6.59 -7.97 -8.39
C GLU A 13 -5.11 -7.86 -8.80
N PHE A 14 -4.75 -6.92 -9.69
CA PHE A 14 -3.36 -6.66 -10.07
C PHE A 14 -2.45 -6.29 -8.89
N GLY A 15 -3.00 -5.62 -7.88
CA GLY A 15 -2.25 -5.25 -6.68
C GLY A 15 -2.01 -6.41 -5.71
N ASP A 16 -2.80 -7.50 -5.81
CA ASP A 16 -2.77 -8.56 -4.81
C ASP A 16 -1.53 -9.44 -4.93
N THR A 17 -1.14 -9.79 -6.16
CA THR A 17 0.09 -10.55 -6.44
C THR A 17 1.34 -9.78 -6.05
N SER A 18 1.41 -8.51 -6.44
CA SER A 18 2.52 -7.62 -6.10
C SER A 18 2.70 -7.46 -4.59
N ARG A 19 1.60 -7.27 -3.86
CA ARG A 19 1.61 -7.14 -2.39
C ARG A 19 2.11 -8.42 -1.71
N LYS A 20 1.59 -9.58 -2.11
CA LYS A 20 2.01 -10.87 -1.53
C LYS A 20 3.48 -11.17 -1.84
N ALA A 21 3.93 -10.87 -3.07
CA ALA A 21 5.33 -11.00 -3.45
C ALA A 21 6.24 -10.10 -2.62
N LEU A 22 5.83 -8.85 -2.36
CA LEU A 22 6.60 -7.92 -1.53
C LEU A 22 6.73 -8.43 -0.09
N ILE A 23 5.63 -8.88 0.52
CA ILE A 23 5.65 -9.41 1.89
C ILE A 23 6.63 -10.59 1.98
N ILE A 24 6.54 -11.55 1.07
CA ILE A 24 7.42 -12.73 1.04
C ILE A 24 8.87 -12.33 0.73
N GLY A 25 9.08 -11.35 -0.17
CA GLY A 25 10.41 -10.86 -0.53
C GLY A 25 11.18 -10.24 0.64
N TYR A 26 10.48 -9.62 1.60
CA TYR A 26 11.08 -9.10 2.83
C TYR A 26 11.12 -10.13 3.98
N CYS A 27 10.51 -11.31 3.82
CA CYS A 27 10.49 -12.31 4.88
C CYS A 27 11.80 -13.07 4.98
N GLU A 28 12.36 -13.14 6.19
CA GLU A 28 13.43 -14.09 6.48
C GLU A 28 12.86 -15.52 6.51
N PRO A 29 13.48 -16.52 5.85
CA PRO A 29 12.90 -17.86 5.67
C PRO A 29 12.48 -18.53 6.98
N ALA A 30 13.26 -18.34 8.05
CA ALA A 30 12.99 -18.91 9.37
C ALA A 30 11.80 -18.26 10.11
N ARG A 31 11.41 -17.03 9.74
CA ARG A 31 10.39 -16.22 10.44
C ARG A 31 9.23 -15.78 9.54
N CYS A 32 9.16 -16.28 8.31
CA CYS A 32 8.18 -15.88 7.30
C CYS A 32 6.74 -15.96 7.83
N GLY A 33 6.37 -17.02 8.57
CA GLY A 33 5.05 -17.16 9.17
C GLY A 33 4.70 -16.03 10.16
N GLN A 34 5.66 -15.61 11.00
CA GLN A 34 5.46 -14.52 11.97
C GLN A 34 5.38 -13.15 11.27
N MET A 35 6.23 -12.92 10.27
CA MET A 35 6.25 -11.68 9.48
C MET A 35 4.94 -11.47 8.71
N VAL A 36 4.45 -12.53 8.04
CA VAL A 36 3.16 -12.52 7.36
C VAL A 36 2.02 -12.28 8.36
N GLY A 37 2.03 -12.98 9.50
CA GLY A 37 1.05 -12.81 10.56
C GLY A 37 1.00 -11.38 11.11
N ALA A 38 2.16 -10.79 11.41
CA ALA A 38 2.27 -9.42 11.91
C ALA A 38 1.77 -8.39 10.89
N TYR A 39 2.11 -8.55 9.61
CA TYR A 39 1.61 -7.69 8.54
C TYR A 39 0.07 -7.68 8.49
N TYR A 40 -0.54 -8.87 8.51
CA TYR A 40 -2.00 -8.99 8.45
C TYR A 40 -2.68 -8.50 9.72
N LEU A 41 -2.08 -8.72 10.90
CA LEU A 41 -2.58 -8.21 12.17
C LEU A 41 -2.65 -6.67 12.18
N VAL A 42 -1.54 -6.01 11.79
CA VAL A 42 -1.47 -4.55 11.74
C VAL A 42 -2.49 -4.01 10.73
N ARG A 43 -2.59 -4.63 9.55
CA ARG A 43 -3.58 -4.26 8.54
C ARG A 43 -5.00 -4.34 9.11
N ASP A 44 -5.35 -5.47 9.74
CA ASP A 44 -6.70 -5.72 10.21
C ASP A 44 -7.07 -4.78 11.36
N LEU A 45 -6.12 -4.48 12.26
CA LEU A 45 -6.30 -3.48 13.31
C LEU A 45 -6.63 -2.09 12.73
N VAL A 46 -5.88 -1.65 11.72
CA VAL A 46 -6.14 -0.36 11.05
C VAL A 46 -7.50 -0.37 10.34
N VAL A 47 -7.84 -1.46 9.65
CA VAL A 47 -9.13 -1.61 8.95
C VAL A 47 -10.30 -1.61 9.94
N SER A 48 -10.18 -2.27 11.08
CA SER A 48 -11.22 -2.30 12.12
C SER A 48 -11.48 -0.90 12.70
N VAL A 49 -10.44 -0.12 12.99
CA VAL A 49 -10.59 1.28 13.43
C VAL A 49 -11.31 2.11 12.36
N GLY A 50 -10.92 1.96 11.10
CA GLY A 50 -11.59 2.61 9.97
C GLY A 50 -13.06 2.22 9.83
N ALA A 51 -13.42 0.96 10.08
CA ALA A 51 -14.79 0.49 10.02
C ALA A 51 -15.67 1.11 11.13
N ILE A 52 -15.15 1.18 12.37
CA ILE A 52 -15.85 1.83 13.49
C ILE A 52 -16.06 3.32 13.19
N PHE A 53 -15.02 3.99 12.70
CA PHE A 53 -15.10 5.41 12.33
C PHE A 53 -16.09 5.65 11.19
N GLY A 54 -16.07 4.81 10.16
CA GLY A 54 -17.02 4.86 9.05
C GLY A 54 -18.47 4.64 9.49
N ALA A 55 -18.71 3.71 10.43
CA ALA A 55 -20.03 3.49 11.02
C ALA A 55 -20.50 4.72 11.82
N TYR A 56 -19.61 5.39 12.55
CA TYR A 56 -19.91 6.65 13.22
C TYR A 56 -20.28 7.76 12.22
N LEU A 57 -19.47 7.95 11.16
CA LEU A 57 -19.76 8.94 10.11
C LEU A 57 -21.07 8.67 9.37
N TRP A 58 -21.43 7.40 9.19
CA TRP A 58 -22.67 7.00 8.53
C TRP A 58 -23.92 7.48 9.28
N ASN A 59 -23.88 7.47 10.62
CA ASN A 59 -24.99 7.97 11.44
C ASN A 59 -25.20 9.49 11.28
N VAL A 60 -24.14 10.24 10.95
CA VAL A 60 -24.23 11.68 10.71
C VAL A 60 -24.80 11.95 9.31
N ASN A 61 -24.14 11.43 8.28
CA ASN A 61 -24.61 11.51 6.89
C ASN A 61 -23.85 10.51 6.01
N PRO A 62 -24.51 9.65 5.23
CA PRO A 62 -23.84 8.75 4.30
C PRO A 62 -22.88 9.46 3.33
N ASN A 63 -23.22 10.67 2.89
CA ASN A 63 -22.38 11.44 1.97
C ASN A 63 -21.04 11.84 2.58
N VAL A 64 -20.98 12.13 3.90
CA VAL A 64 -19.70 12.49 4.54
C VAL A 64 -18.76 11.29 4.64
N ASN A 65 -19.31 10.07 4.74
CA ASN A 65 -18.50 8.85 4.72
C ASN A 65 -17.85 8.64 3.35
N PHE A 66 -18.62 8.80 2.27
CA PHE A 66 -18.08 8.68 0.90
C PHE A 66 -17.08 9.79 0.56
N LEU A 67 -17.37 11.04 0.93
CA LEU A 67 -16.45 12.15 0.70
C LEU A 67 -15.18 12.01 1.53
N GLY A 68 -15.30 11.60 2.80
CA GLY A 68 -14.16 11.33 3.68
C GLY A 68 -13.28 10.20 3.15
N ALA A 69 -13.87 9.07 2.76
CA ALA A 69 -13.15 7.96 2.14
C ALA A 69 -12.44 8.38 0.85
N THR A 70 -13.09 9.19 0.02
CA THR A 70 -12.50 9.73 -1.22
C THR A 70 -11.31 10.63 -0.92
N ALA A 71 -11.46 11.57 0.01
CA ALA A 71 -10.40 12.49 0.42
C ALA A 71 -9.18 11.74 0.99
N LEU A 72 -9.41 10.79 1.90
CA LEU A 72 -8.36 9.93 2.46
C LEU A 72 -7.68 9.09 1.36
N GLY A 73 -8.44 8.59 0.39
CA GLY A 73 -7.90 7.89 -0.77
C GLY A 73 -6.96 8.76 -1.60
N ILE A 74 -7.37 9.98 -1.94
CA ILE A 74 -6.55 10.94 -2.69
C ILE A 74 -5.27 11.28 -1.92
N VAL A 75 -5.38 11.60 -0.63
CA VAL A 75 -4.22 11.91 0.22
C VAL A 75 -3.27 10.72 0.28
N GLY A 76 -3.79 9.50 0.48
CA GLY A 76 -3.01 8.27 0.48
C GLY A 76 -2.29 8.02 -0.85
N THR A 77 -2.95 8.27 -1.99
CA THR A 77 -2.35 8.15 -3.32
C THR A 77 -1.21 9.15 -3.52
N ILE A 78 -1.43 10.43 -3.15
CA ILE A 78 -0.39 11.47 -3.26
C ILE A 78 0.80 11.11 -2.38
N PHE A 79 0.56 10.68 -1.15
CA PHE A 79 1.61 10.23 -0.24
C PHE A 79 2.40 9.06 -0.82
N TYR A 80 1.72 8.01 -1.30
CA TYR A 80 2.36 6.84 -1.90
C TYR A 80 3.26 7.21 -3.10
N ILE A 81 2.77 8.06 -4.00
CA ILE A 81 3.54 8.49 -5.18
C ILE A 81 4.79 9.27 -4.77
N LYS A 82 4.69 10.17 -3.78
CA LYS A 82 5.85 10.91 -3.25
C LYS A 82 6.87 9.97 -2.63
N THR A 83 6.45 9.13 -1.68
CA THR A 83 7.35 8.19 -1.00
C THR A 83 8.05 7.25 -1.98
N ILE A 84 7.34 6.68 -2.96
CA ILE A 84 7.96 5.80 -3.96
C ILE A 84 8.93 6.57 -4.88
N ARG A 85 8.67 7.84 -5.15
CA ARG A 85 9.59 8.65 -5.95
C ARG A 85 10.88 8.91 -5.19
N ASP A 86 10.78 9.30 -3.93
CA ASP A 86 11.93 9.59 -3.08
C ASP A 86 12.78 8.33 -2.88
N GLN A 87 12.15 7.18 -2.57
CA GLN A 87 12.84 5.89 -2.44
C GLN A 87 13.55 5.44 -3.73
N ARG A 88 12.98 5.75 -4.90
CA ARG A 88 13.59 5.42 -6.20
C ARG A 88 14.77 6.33 -6.53
N GLU A 89 14.71 7.59 -6.12
CA GLU A 89 15.81 8.54 -6.29
C GLU A 89 17.01 8.14 -5.41
N GLU A 90 16.76 7.81 -4.14
CA GLU A 90 17.78 7.27 -3.22
C GLU A 90 18.45 6.01 -3.79
N ALA A 91 17.66 5.02 -4.21
CA ALA A 91 18.19 3.79 -4.80
C ALA A 91 19.03 4.02 -6.07
N LEU A 92 18.68 5.04 -6.87
CA LEU A 92 19.42 5.38 -8.08
C LEU A 92 20.79 6.00 -7.76
N GLU A 93 20.85 6.86 -6.74
CA GLU A 93 22.11 7.46 -6.27
C GLU A 93 23.04 6.40 -5.68
N ASP A 94 22.53 5.48 -4.85
CA ASP A 94 23.30 4.36 -4.30
C ASP A 94 23.93 3.49 -5.40
N ILE A 95 23.15 3.16 -6.44
CA ILE A 95 23.63 2.38 -7.59
C ILE A 95 24.72 3.13 -8.35
N LYS A 96 24.58 4.44 -8.57
CA LYS A 96 25.61 5.26 -9.24
C LYS A 96 26.89 5.29 -8.42
N GLU A 97 26.80 5.44 -7.10
CA GLU A 97 27.95 5.44 -6.21
C GLU A 97 28.66 4.09 -6.21
N GLU A 98 27.90 2.99 -6.18
CA GLU A 98 28.47 1.64 -6.27
C GLU A 98 29.17 1.40 -7.61
N ILE A 99 28.57 1.80 -8.74
CA ILE A 99 29.18 1.70 -10.07
C ILE A 99 30.46 2.54 -10.15
N SER A 100 30.44 3.76 -9.60
CA SER A 100 31.61 4.64 -9.55
C SER A 100 32.75 3.98 -8.75
N ARG A 101 32.46 3.48 -7.54
CA ARG A 101 33.43 2.75 -6.71
C ARG A 101 34.02 1.53 -7.42
N ARG A 102 33.21 0.77 -8.17
CA ARG A 102 33.68 -0.39 -8.95
C ARG A 102 34.49 -0.01 -10.18
N ARG A 103 34.27 1.17 -10.77
CA ARG A 103 35.01 1.68 -11.94
C ARG A 103 36.39 2.23 -11.57
N PHE A 104 36.53 2.81 -10.38
CA PHE A 104 37.78 3.38 -9.88
C PHE A 104 38.64 2.38 -9.07
N ARG A 105 38.20 1.13 -8.96
CA ARG A 105 38.95 0.00 -8.42
C ARG A 105 39.45 -0.88 -9.55
#